data_AF-E1SQR1-F1
#
_entry.id   AF-E1SQR1-F1
#
_cell.length_a   1.000
_cell.length_b   1.000
_cell.length_c   1.000
_cell.angle_alpha   90.00
_cell.angle_beta   90.00
_cell.angle_gamma   90.00
#
_symmetry.space_group_name_H-M   'P 1'
#
loop_
_entity.id
_entity.type
_entity.pdbx_description
1 polymer ?
#
loop_
_entity_poly.entity_id
_entity_poly.type
_entity_poly.pdbx_seq_one_letter_code
_entity_poly.pdbx_strand_id
1 'polypeptide(L)'
;MSIDWFIRYCSQASREKPWARYRDRYLCPCCHMPTLTERARYEICLICFWEDDGQDSDDANEVRGGPNHDYSLSEARANFRRHQTMYRPSDHHHFKRERAARIQKMAVYFAFAEAMRRDDERLWAVALAATEAYYRQR
;
A
#
# COMPACT_ATOMS: atom_id res chain seq x y z
N MET A 1 19.27 -1.30 -18.14
CA MET A 1 19.38 -1.69 -16.72
C MET A 1 20.83 -2.05 -16.46
N SER A 2 21.52 -1.40 -15.52
CA SER A 2 22.95 -1.65 -15.27
C SER A 2 23.15 -2.82 -14.30
N ILE A 3 24.33 -3.45 -14.35
CA ILE A 3 24.71 -4.48 -13.38
C ILE A 3 24.72 -3.94 -11.95
N ASP A 4 25.12 -2.68 -11.77
CA ASP A 4 25.12 -2.01 -10.46
C ASP A 4 23.69 -1.86 -9.89
N TRP A 5 22.71 -1.52 -10.75
CA TRP A 5 21.30 -1.46 -10.33
C TRP A 5 20.82 -2.85 -9.90
N PHE A 6 21.16 -3.90 -10.64
CA PHE A 6 20.75 -5.26 -10.33
C PHE A 6 21.37 -5.74 -9.01
N ILE A 7 22.66 -5.52 -8.79
CA ILE A 7 23.34 -5.85 -7.53
C ILE A 7 22.70 -5.11 -6.36
N ARG A 8 22.43 -3.81 -6.52
CA ARG A 8 21.75 -3.00 -5.49
C ARG A 8 20.35 -3.53 -5.19
N TYR A 9 19.56 -3.82 -6.22
CA TYR A 9 18.23 -4.41 -6.07
C TYR A 9 18.28 -5.74 -5.33
N CYS A 10 19.13 -6.69 -5.77
CA CYS A 10 19.28 -7.99 -5.11
C CYS A 10 19.69 -7.83 -3.64
N SER A 11 20.61 -6.92 -3.35
CA SER A 11 21.06 -6.66 -1.98
C SER A 11 19.95 -6.15 -1.05
N GLN A 12 18.94 -5.46 -1.58
CA GLN A 12 17.79 -4.98 -0.81
C GLN A 12 16.71 -6.03 -0.69
N ALA A 13 16.41 -6.72 -1.79
CA ALA A 13 15.40 -7.76 -1.85
C ALA A 13 15.74 -8.96 -0.94
N SER A 14 17.03 -9.23 -0.73
CA SER A 14 17.49 -10.33 0.13
C SER A 14 17.59 -9.97 1.61
N ARG A 15 17.29 -8.72 2.01
CA ARG A 15 17.41 -8.31 3.43
C ARG A 15 16.23 -8.81 4.25
N GLU A 16 16.55 -9.33 5.42
CA GLU A 16 15.56 -9.46 6.49
C GLU A 16 15.14 -8.06 6.95
N LYS A 17 13.83 -7.81 6.95
CA LYS A 17 13.24 -6.53 7.34
C LYS A 17 12.15 -6.80 8.39
N PRO A 18 12.15 -6.07 9.53
CA PRO A 18 11.12 -6.23 10.55
C PRO A 18 9.84 -5.52 10.12
N TRP A 19 9.00 -6.22 9.37
CA TRP A 19 7.79 -5.66 8.81
C TRP A 19 6.78 -5.25 9.88
N ALA A 20 6.32 -4.00 9.83
CA ALA A 20 5.26 -3.52 10.71
C ALA A 20 3.96 -4.29 10.45
N ARG A 21 3.32 -4.73 11.53
CA ARG A 21 2.05 -5.48 11.50
C ARG A 21 1.11 -5.01 12.59
N TYR A 22 -0.18 -5.19 12.36
CA TYR A 22 -1.23 -5.03 13.35
C TYR A 22 -2.11 -6.28 13.30
N ARG A 23 -2.16 -7.01 14.43
CA ARG A 23 -2.80 -8.33 14.51
C ARG A 23 -2.24 -9.31 13.46
N ASP A 24 -3.10 -9.89 12.64
CA ASP A 24 -2.80 -10.90 11.62
C ASP A 24 -2.49 -10.32 10.23
N ARG A 25 -2.30 -9.00 10.12
CA ARG A 25 -2.04 -8.29 8.85
C ARG A 25 -0.81 -7.38 8.92
N TYR A 26 -0.14 -7.23 7.80
CA TYR A 26 0.98 -6.31 7.65
C TYR A 26 0.52 -4.95 7.15
N LEU A 27 1.22 -3.91 7.62
CA LEU A 27 0.97 -2.55 7.19
C LEU A 27 1.54 -2.35 5.78
N CYS A 28 0.72 -1.77 4.91
CA CYS A 28 1.18 -1.32 3.60
C CYS A 28 2.28 -0.27 3.77
N PRO A 29 3.42 -0.40 3.08
CA PRO A 29 4.52 0.56 3.22
C PRO A 29 4.16 1.97 2.73
N CYS A 30 3.11 2.12 1.93
CA CYS A 30 2.64 3.40 1.40
C CYS A 30 1.63 4.10 2.34
N CYS A 31 0.47 3.48 2.61
CA CYS A 31 -0.58 4.11 3.40
C CYS A 31 -0.60 3.73 4.89
N HIS A 32 0.24 2.78 5.29
CA HIS A 32 0.38 2.28 6.67
C HIS A 32 -0.89 1.66 7.28
N MET A 33 -1.86 1.27 6.46
CA MET A 33 -3.01 0.49 6.91
C MET A 33 -2.72 -1.02 6.77
N PRO A 34 -3.28 -1.87 7.66
CA PRO A 34 -3.04 -3.30 7.70
C PRO A 34 -3.81 -4.05 6.62
N THR A 35 -3.47 -3.79 5.35
CA THR A 35 -4.18 -4.34 4.19
C THR A 35 -3.50 -5.56 3.57
N LEU A 36 -2.28 -5.90 3.99
CA LEU A 36 -1.48 -6.95 3.38
C LEU A 36 -1.52 -8.21 4.25
N THR A 37 -1.67 -9.38 3.63
CA THR A 37 -1.66 -10.67 4.33
C THR A 37 -0.25 -11.23 4.46
N GLU A 38 0.60 -10.96 3.47
CA GLU A 38 2.04 -11.22 3.47
C GLU A 38 2.84 -9.97 3.05
N ARG A 39 4.16 -9.97 3.31
CA ARG A 39 5.08 -8.94 2.83
C ARG A 39 6.01 -9.46 1.76
N ALA A 40 6.36 -8.60 0.80
CA ALA A 40 7.16 -8.91 -0.38
C ALA A 40 6.59 -10.09 -1.18
N ARG A 41 5.27 -10.06 -1.39
CA ARG A 41 4.50 -11.08 -2.14
C ARG A 41 3.65 -10.49 -3.25
N TYR A 42 3.95 -9.26 -3.67
CA TYR A 42 3.27 -8.58 -4.77
C TYR A 42 1.77 -8.37 -4.51
N GLU A 43 1.37 -8.33 -3.24
CA GLU A 43 0.00 -7.96 -2.88
C GLU A 43 -0.21 -6.46 -3.17
N ILE A 44 -1.33 -6.14 -3.81
CA ILE A 44 -1.70 -4.75 -4.08
C ILE A 44 -2.58 -4.23 -2.95
N CYS A 45 -2.15 -3.17 -2.29
CA CYS A 45 -2.94 -2.52 -1.25
C CYS A 45 -4.25 -1.95 -1.82
N LEU A 46 -5.40 -2.44 -1.33
CA LEU A 46 -6.71 -1.99 -1.82
C LEU A 46 -6.97 -0.48 -1.61
N ILE A 47 -6.29 0.15 -0.64
CA ILE A 47 -6.51 1.55 -0.28
C ILE A 47 -5.73 2.49 -1.20
N CYS A 48 -4.40 2.35 -1.23
CA CYS A 48 -3.51 3.26 -1.96
C CYS A 48 -3.09 2.73 -3.33
N PHE A 49 -3.30 1.45 -3.60
CA PHE A 49 -2.96 0.76 -4.84
C PHE A 49 -1.46 0.50 -5.08
N TRP A 50 -0.62 0.69 -4.06
CA TRP A 50 0.79 0.26 -4.09
C TRP A 50 0.91 -1.26 -4.07
N GLU A 51 1.70 -1.83 -4.98
CA GLU A 51 2.10 -3.25 -4.96
C GLU A 51 3.29 -3.46 -4.02
N ASP A 52 3.16 -4.38 -3.07
CA ASP A 52 4.21 -4.69 -2.11
C ASP A 52 5.28 -5.63 -2.72
N ASP A 53 6.23 -5.03 -3.42
CA ASP A 53 7.44 -5.65 -3.99
C ASP A 53 8.60 -5.77 -2.97
N GLY A 54 8.32 -5.55 -1.68
CA GLY A 54 9.31 -5.54 -0.60
C GLY A 54 10.06 -4.22 -0.41
N GLN A 55 9.70 -3.16 -1.15
CA GLN A 55 10.21 -1.82 -0.90
C GLN A 55 9.67 -1.28 0.43
N ASP A 56 10.52 -0.58 1.18
CA ASP A 56 10.19 0.09 2.43
C ASP A 56 11.06 1.34 2.61
N SER A 57 11.28 1.78 3.85
CA SER A 57 11.79 3.11 4.16
C SER A 57 13.27 3.27 3.85
N ASP A 58 14.03 2.17 3.83
CA ASP A 58 15.47 2.13 3.51
C ASP A 58 15.76 2.32 2.02
N ASP A 59 14.81 1.96 1.16
CA ASP A 59 14.92 2.03 -0.29
C ASP A 59 13.79 2.87 -0.92
N ALA A 60 13.05 3.65 -0.14
CA ALA A 60 11.80 4.31 -0.56
C ALA A 60 11.93 5.29 -1.74
N ASN A 61 13.11 5.85 -1.98
CA ASN A 61 13.35 6.79 -3.07
C ASN A 61 13.69 6.10 -4.40
N GLU A 62 13.88 4.79 -4.39
CA GLU A 62 14.19 4.03 -5.60
C GLU A 62 12.94 3.82 -6.44
N VAL A 63 13.10 3.90 -7.75
CA VAL A 63 12.06 3.51 -8.70
C VAL A 63 12.39 2.11 -9.17
N ARG A 64 11.58 1.14 -8.72
CA ARG A 64 11.75 -0.28 -9.05
C ARG A 64 11.07 -0.69 -10.35
N GLY A 65 10.13 0.12 -10.85
CA GLY A 65 9.40 -0.21 -12.08
C GLY A 65 8.20 -1.12 -11.82
N GLY A 66 7.91 -1.97 -12.81
CA GLY A 66 6.86 -2.99 -12.69
C GLY A 66 5.46 -2.40 -12.55
N PRO A 67 4.57 -3.06 -11.79
CA PRO A 67 3.20 -2.58 -11.52
C PRO A 67 3.15 -1.24 -10.79
N ASN A 68 4.23 -0.85 -10.11
CA ASN A 68 4.38 0.47 -9.50
C ASN A 68 4.90 1.54 -10.48
N HIS A 69 5.03 1.25 -11.78
CA HIS A 69 5.42 2.17 -12.84
C HIS A 69 6.70 2.98 -12.52
N ASP A 70 6.70 4.28 -12.80
CA ASP A 70 7.81 5.20 -12.53
C ASP A 70 7.69 5.87 -11.16
N TYR A 71 6.93 5.29 -10.23
CA TYR A 71 6.77 5.80 -8.87
C TYR A 71 7.83 5.20 -7.96
N SER A 72 8.39 6.06 -7.10
CA SER A 72 9.07 5.62 -5.87
C SER A 72 8.05 5.50 -4.75
N LEU A 73 8.33 4.67 -3.73
CA LEU A 73 7.49 4.59 -2.54
C LEU A 73 7.36 5.94 -1.82
N SER A 74 8.42 6.74 -1.77
CA SER A 74 8.39 8.10 -1.21
C SER A 74 7.38 8.98 -1.93
N GLU A 75 7.33 8.88 -3.26
CA GLU A 75 6.35 9.62 -4.04
C GLU A 75 4.94 9.08 -3.85
N ALA A 76 4.76 7.76 -3.88
CA ALA A 76 3.47 7.12 -3.62
C ALA A 76 2.89 7.54 -2.25
N ARG A 77 3.73 7.61 -1.21
CA ARG A 77 3.38 8.14 0.12
C ARG A 77 2.93 9.60 0.03
N ALA A 78 3.64 10.44 -0.73
CA ALA A 78 3.29 11.85 -0.91
C ALA A 78 1.96 12.02 -1.68
N ASN A 79 1.77 11.23 -2.73
CA ASN A 79 0.55 11.19 -3.52
C ASN A 79 -0.62 10.70 -2.67
N PHE A 80 -0.44 9.65 -1.87
CA PHE A 80 -1.49 9.14 -0.99
C PHE A 80 -1.94 10.20 0.02
N ARG A 81 -1.00 10.92 0.64
CA ARG A 81 -1.34 12.03 1.56
C ARG A 81 -2.16 13.14 0.90
N ARG A 82 -1.93 13.43 -0.39
CA ARG A 82 -2.64 14.51 -1.12
C ARG A 82 -3.91 14.05 -1.80
N HIS A 83 -3.97 12.79 -2.22
CA HIS A 83 -4.93 12.32 -3.22
C HIS A 83 -5.58 10.98 -2.86
N GLN A 84 -5.18 10.34 -1.76
CA GLN A 84 -5.72 9.05 -1.30
C GLN A 84 -5.53 7.91 -2.32
N THR A 85 -4.46 8.01 -3.11
CA THR A 85 -3.99 7.02 -4.09
C THR A 85 -2.49 7.22 -4.31
N MET A 86 -1.75 6.18 -4.71
CA MET A 86 -0.33 6.31 -5.06
C MET A 86 -0.09 7.13 -6.33
N TYR A 87 -1.10 7.26 -7.19
CA TYR A 87 -0.97 7.85 -8.51
C TYR A 87 -0.93 9.38 -8.50
N ARG A 88 -0.12 9.96 -9.40
CA ARG A 88 -0.16 11.39 -9.75
C ARG A 88 -1.49 11.72 -10.45
N PRO A 89 -2.01 12.95 -10.33
CA PRO A 89 -3.12 13.43 -11.17
C PRO A 89 -2.82 13.40 -12.68
N SER A 90 -1.56 13.50 -13.09
CA SER A 90 -1.11 13.41 -14.48
C SER A 90 -1.19 11.99 -15.05
N ASP A 91 -1.25 10.97 -14.20
CA ASP A 91 -1.53 9.59 -14.60
C ASP A 91 -3.05 9.40 -14.75
N HIS A 92 -3.60 10.08 -15.76
CA HIS A 92 -5.03 10.35 -15.87
C HIS A 92 -5.92 9.10 -15.78
N HIS A 93 -5.49 7.99 -16.38
CA HIS A 93 -6.29 6.76 -16.40
C HIS A 93 -6.36 6.12 -15.00
N HIS A 94 -5.20 5.84 -14.40
CA HIS A 94 -5.13 5.23 -13.07
C HIS A 94 -5.73 6.15 -12.01
N PHE A 95 -5.42 7.44 -12.08
CA PHE A 95 -5.95 8.42 -11.15
C PHE A 95 -7.49 8.52 -11.23
N LYS A 96 -8.07 8.58 -12.44
CA LYS A 96 -9.53 8.64 -12.63
C LYS A 96 -10.21 7.38 -12.08
N ARG A 97 -9.66 6.20 -12.35
CA ARG A 97 -10.19 4.92 -11.84
C ARG A 97 -10.18 4.89 -10.32
N GLU A 98 -9.05 5.24 -9.71
CA GLU A 98 -8.92 5.21 -8.25
C GLU A 98 -9.74 6.32 -7.55
N ARG A 99 -10.01 7.42 -8.25
CA ARG A 99 -10.91 8.48 -7.76
C ARG A 99 -12.37 8.04 -7.72
N ALA A 100 -12.81 7.19 -8.66
CA ALA A 100 -14.18 6.67 -8.70
C ALA A 100 -14.50 5.79 -7.48
N ALA A 101 -13.53 4.98 -7.02
CA ALA A 101 -13.68 4.11 -5.85
C ALA A 101 -13.30 4.78 -4.50
N ARG A 102 -12.98 6.08 -4.51
CA ARG A 102 -12.39 6.78 -3.35
C ARG A 102 -13.22 6.68 -2.07
N ILE A 103 -14.53 6.87 -2.16
CA ILE A 103 -15.40 6.86 -0.98
C ILE A 103 -15.36 5.50 -0.29
N GLN A 104 -15.47 4.41 -1.06
CA GLN A 104 -15.42 3.04 -0.53
C GLN A 104 -14.04 2.73 0.09
N LYS A 105 -12.95 3.04 -0.62
CA LYS A 105 -11.59 2.82 -0.11
C LYS A 105 -11.29 3.62 1.16
N MET A 106 -11.79 4.85 1.25
CA MET A 106 -11.61 5.67 2.45
C MET A 106 -12.47 5.19 3.62
N ALA A 107 -13.64 4.58 3.38
CA ALA A 107 -14.37 3.90 4.44
C ALA A 107 -13.55 2.77 5.06
N VAL A 108 -12.86 1.96 4.24
CA VAL A 108 -11.94 0.92 4.73
C VAL A 108 -10.76 1.54 5.50
N TYR A 109 -10.15 2.60 4.96
CA TYR A 109 -9.05 3.32 5.64
C TYR A 109 -9.47 3.79 7.04
N PHE A 110 -10.62 4.47 7.17
CA PHE A 110 -11.07 4.99 8.44
C PHE A 110 -11.47 3.88 9.43
N ALA A 111 -12.04 2.77 8.94
CA ALA A 111 -12.35 1.63 9.79
C ALA A 111 -11.08 1.02 10.40
N PHE A 112 -10.03 0.80 9.59
CA PHE A 112 -8.74 0.33 10.11
C PHE A 112 -8.08 1.35 11.04
N ALA A 113 -8.08 2.63 10.66
CA ALA A 113 -7.47 3.68 11.48
C ALA A 113 -8.14 3.79 12.86
N GLU A 114 -9.47 3.70 12.93
CA GLU A 114 -10.19 3.72 14.20
C GLU A 114 -9.93 2.44 15.02
N ALA A 115 -9.92 1.27 14.39
CA ALA A 115 -9.59 0.02 15.05
C ALA A 115 -8.19 0.03 15.67
N MET A 116 -7.19 0.55 14.94
CA MET A 116 -5.81 0.68 15.43
C MET A 116 -5.69 1.72 16.55
N ARG A 117 -6.37 2.86 16.40
CA ARG A 117 -6.32 3.97 17.38
C ARG A 117 -6.95 3.59 18.72
N ARG A 118 -8.00 2.76 18.68
CA ARG A 118 -8.72 2.28 19.87
C ARG A 118 -8.17 0.97 20.42
N ASP A 119 -7.35 0.27 19.64
CA ASP A 119 -6.95 -1.12 19.87
C ASP A 119 -8.15 -2.04 20.18
N ASP A 120 -9.19 -1.96 19.35
CA ASP A 120 -10.48 -2.60 19.57
C ASP A 120 -10.75 -3.73 18.57
N GLU A 121 -11.03 -4.93 19.08
CA GLU A 121 -11.27 -6.14 18.28
C GLU A 121 -12.61 -6.12 17.52
N ARG A 122 -13.64 -5.47 18.05
CA ARG A 122 -14.91 -5.31 17.33
C ARG A 122 -14.75 -4.35 16.17
N LEU A 123 -14.02 -3.26 16.37
CA LEU A 123 -13.69 -2.33 15.29
C LEU A 123 -12.78 -2.97 14.24
N TRP A 124 -11.87 -3.88 14.65
CA TRP A 124 -11.10 -4.70 13.73
C TRP A 124 -12.00 -5.57 12.83
N ALA A 125 -12.98 -6.28 13.42
CA ALA A 125 -13.94 -7.07 12.67
C ALA A 125 -14.78 -6.22 11.69
N VAL A 126 -15.17 -5.00 12.09
CA VAL A 126 -15.85 -4.04 11.20
C VAL A 126 -14.96 -3.64 10.01
N ALA A 127 -13.67 -3.40 10.24
CA ALA A 127 -12.73 -3.03 9.18
C ALA A 127 -12.51 -4.17 8.17
N LEU A 128 -12.44 -5.42 8.64
CA LEU A 128 -12.40 -6.61 7.78
C LEU A 128 -13.69 -6.76 6.96
N ALA A 129 -14.86 -6.61 7.59
CA ALA A 129 -16.15 -6.67 6.88
C ALA A 129 -16.29 -5.56 5.82
N ALA A 130 -15.78 -4.35 6.09
CA ALA A 130 -15.73 -3.26 5.12
C ALA A 130 -14.83 -3.60 3.92
N THR A 131 -13.70 -4.27 4.19
CA THR A 131 -12.79 -4.78 3.14
C THR A 131 -13.48 -5.81 2.24
N GLU A 132 -14.16 -6.79 2.82
CA GLU A 132 -14.93 -7.79 2.06
C GLU A 132 -16.08 -7.16 1.25
N ALA A 133 -16.77 -6.18 1.82
CA ALA A 133 -17.82 -5.44 1.14
C ALA A 133 -17.28 -4.69 -0.09
N TYR A 134 -16.08 -4.11 0.00
CA TYR A 134 -15.41 -3.47 -1.14
C TYR A 134 -15.16 -4.47 -2.28
N TYR A 135 -14.59 -5.64 -1.97
CA TYR A 135 -14.28 -6.64 -3.00
C TYR A 135 -15.52 -7.25 -3.66
N ARG A 136 -16.65 -7.36 -2.95
CA ARG A 136 -17.91 -7.85 -3.53
C ARG A 136 -18.55 -6.91 -4.56
N GLN A 137 -18.12 -5.65 -4.61
CA GLN A 137 -18.70 -4.61 -5.48
C GLN A 137 -17.85 -4.34 -6.72
N ARG A 138 -16.69 -4.97 -6.85
CA ARG A 138 -15.75 -4.80 -7.96
C ARG A 138 -15.81 -5.98 -8.92
#